data_AF-A0A8R7P4P4-F1
#
_entry.id   AF-A0A8R7P4P4-F1
#
_cell.length_a   1.000
_cell.length_b   1.000
_cell.length_c   1.000
_cell.angle_alpha   90.00
_cell.angle_beta   90.00
_cell.angle_gamma   90.00
#
_symmetry.space_group_name_H-M   'P 1'
#
loop_
_entity.id
_entity.type
_entity.pdbx_description
1 polymer ?
#
loop_
_entity_poly.entity_id
_entity_poly.type
_entity_poly.pdbx_seq_one_letter_code
_entity_poly.pdbx_strand_id
1 'polypeptide(L)'
;MAKGDEKKAPLFVAVALAIYVVLTAQVGSAAAPGTGSYAGLEAPVRQVVQKYMDINRGLGAGLIRLVFHDCFVRGCDGSVLLDSTPKNTTSNAPLTLAGKTEKASPSNGGLRGLEVIDAIRLRLAEKDIGVNVSCADAVVFAAREATYILSNNTIKYEVDGPGRKDGVVSSAEDPGKHLPNPTDNFQQLLQSFMAKGFNLVELVALSGAHSVGIANLTSVIHRF
;
A
#
# COMPACT_ATOMS: atom_id res chain seq x y z
N MET A 1 -29.15 23.02 -60.27
CA MET A 1 -29.31 21.73 -59.57
C MET A 1 -27.93 21.16 -59.29
N ALA A 2 -27.44 21.27 -58.06
CA ALA A 2 -26.27 20.54 -57.58
C ALA A 2 -26.56 20.16 -56.12
N LYS A 3 -26.92 18.89 -55.90
CA LYS A 3 -27.03 18.32 -54.55
C LYS A 3 -25.61 18.06 -54.06
N GLY A 4 -25.23 18.66 -52.95
CA GLY A 4 -23.98 18.35 -52.27
C GLY A 4 -24.08 16.99 -51.60
N ASP A 5 -23.15 16.10 -51.94
CA ASP A 5 -23.02 14.78 -51.32
C ASP A 5 -22.50 14.91 -49.88
N GLU A 6 -23.34 14.55 -48.93
CA GLU A 6 -23.01 14.41 -47.52
C GLU A 6 -22.13 13.16 -47.35
N LYS A 7 -20.82 13.36 -47.15
CA LYS A 7 -19.85 12.28 -46.96
C LYS A 7 -20.10 11.59 -45.61
N LYS A 8 -20.83 10.48 -45.63
CA LYS A 8 -20.98 9.58 -44.47
C LYS A 8 -19.62 8.98 -44.13
N ALA A 9 -19.08 9.32 -42.96
CA ALA A 9 -17.88 8.67 -42.45
C ALA A 9 -18.13 7.14 -42.34
N PRO A 10 -17.20 6.29 -42.79
CA PRO A 10 -17.40 4.85 -42.77
C PRO A 10 -17.51 4.37 -41.32
N LEU A 11 -18.52 3.54 -41.05
CA LEU A 11 -18.84 2.98 -39.74
C LEU A 11 -17.61 2.41 -39.00
N PHE A 12 -16.64 1.88 -39.74
CA PHE A 12 -15.36 1.38 -39.21
C PHE A 12 -14.50 2.45 -38.51
N VAL A 13 -14.52 3.70 -38.96
CA VAL A 13 -13.79 4.81 -38.33
C VAL A 13 -14.44 5.21 -37.01
N ALA A 14 -15.77 5.22 -36.95
CA ALA A 14 -16.50 5.47 -35.71
C ALA A 14 -16.29 4.36 -34.67
N VAL A 15 -16.26 3.10 -35.10
CA VAL A 15 -15.98 1.95 -34.22
C VAL A 15 -14.54 1.96 -33.72
N ALA A 16 -13.55 2.28 -34.57
CA ALA A 16 -12.15 2.37 -34.17
C ALA A 16 -11.91 3.50 -33.15
N LEU A 17 -12.56 4.66 -33.34
CA LEU A 17 -12.53 5.77 -32.38
C LEU A 17 -13.19 5.39 -31.05
N ALA A 18 -14.32 4.68 -31.08
CA ALA A 18 -14.99 4.22 -29.86
C ALA A 18 -14.12 3.21 -29.08
N ILE A 19 -13.47 2.27 -29.77
CA ILE A 19 -12.54 1.32 -29.14
C ILE A 19 -11.32 2.04 -28.54
N TYR A 20 -10.76 3.03 -29.25
CA TYR A 20 -9.64 3.84 -28.76
C TYR A 20 -10.01 4.63 -27.49
N VAL A 21 -11.19 5.26 -27.46
CA VAL A 21 -11.71 5.96 -26.27
C VAL A 21 -11.88 5.00 -25.09
N VAL A 22 -12.42 3.80 -25.32
CA VAL A 22 -12.59 2.77 -24.28
C VAL A 22 -11.24 2.26 -23.75
N LEU A 23 -10.22 2.08 -24.61
CA LEU A 23 -8.89 1.65 -24.16
C LEU A 23 -8.18 2.71 -23.29
N THR A 24 -8.39 4.00 -23.56
CA THR A 24 -7.80 5.07 -22.72
C THR A 24 -8.51 5.25 -21.38
N ALA A 25 -9.75 4.76 -21.24
CA ALA A 25 -10.55 4.90 -20.02
C ALA A 25 -10.17 3.91 -18.90
N GLN A 26 -9.21 3.01 -19.12
CA GLN A 26 -8.81 1.97 -18.14
C GLN A 26 -7.50 2.26 -17.39
N VAL A 27 -6.93 3.47 -17.51
CA VAL A 27 -5.74 3.85 -16.73
C VAL A 27 -6.16 4.69 -15.51
N GLY A 28 -6.63 4.00 -14.48
CA GLY A 28 -6.71 4.46 -13.09
C GLY A 28 -6.47 3.23 -12.21
N SER A 29 -5.57 3.23 -11.22
CA SER A 29 -5.28 4.29 -10.26
C SER A 29 -3.79 4.42 -9.98
N ALA A 30 -3.23 5.62 -10.18
CA ALA A 30 -2.31 6.13 -9.16
C ALA A 30 -3.17 6.46 -7.94
N ALA A 31 -2.73 6.07 -6.75
CA ALA A 31 -3.41 6.41 -5.49
C ALA A 31 -3.82 7.88 -5.50
N ALA A 32 -5.09 8.17 -5.22
CA ALA A 32 -5.56 9.55 -5.16
C ALA A 32 -4.66 10.33 -4.16
N PRO A 33 -3.98 11.41 -4.60
CA PRO A 33 -3.19 12.22 -3.68
C PRO A 33 -4.15 12.76 -2.61
N GLY A 34 -3.84 12.47 -1.34
CA GLY A 34 -4.63 12.97 -0.21
C GLY A 34 -4.63 14.50 -0.24
N THR A 35 -5.80 15.13 -0.14
CA THR A 35 -5.94 16.59 -0.22
C THR A 35 -5.55 17.32 1.06
N GLY A 36 -5.09 16.61 2.10
CA GLY A 36 -4.53 17.16 3.33
C GLY A 36 -3.00 17.26 3.26
N SER A 37 -2.43 18.15 4.09
CA SER A 37 -0.99 18.30 4.27
C SER A 37 -0.54 17.60 5.54
N TYR A 38 0.47 16.74 5.45
CA TYR A 38 1.04 16.03 6.60
C TYR A 38 1.86 16.98 7.49
N ALA A 39 2.19 18.15 6.95
CA ALA A 39 2.86 19.22 7.68
C ALA A 39 2.13 19.55 8.99
N GLY A 40 2.85 19.41 10.10
CA GLY A 40 2.36 19.60 11.46
C GLY A 40 2.04 18.30 12.21
N LEU A 41 1.97 17.15 11.52
CA LEU A 41 1.72 15.84 12.13
C LEU A 41 3.00 15.00 12.29
N GLU A 42 4.15 15.44 11.77
CA GLU A 42 5.42 14.71 11.83
C GLU A 42 5.86 14.49 13.27
N ALA A 43 5.87 15.55 14.08
CA ALA A 43 6.35 15.48 15.46
C ALA A 43 5.54 14.50 16.32
N PRO A 44 4.20 14.57 16.39
CA PRO A 44 3.42 13.63 17.20
C PRO A 44 3.50 12.19 16.68
N VAL A 45 3.49 11.96 15.36
CA VAL A 45 3.69 10.61 14.80
C VAL A 45 5.09 10.09 15.13
N ARG A 46 6.13 10.90 14.96
CA ARG A 46 7.52 10.54 15.27
C ARG A 46 7.69 10.15 16.72
N GLN A 47 7.06 10.86 17.64
CA GLN A 47 7.09 10.53 19.08
C GLN A 47 6.54 9.13 19.33
N VAL A 48 5.43 8.76 18.70
CA VAL A 48 4.86 7.42 18.82
C VAL A 48 5.81 6.39 18.21
N VAL A 49 6.25 6.57 16.97
CA VAL A 49 7.15 5.62 16.29
C VAL A 49 8.45 5.43 17.06
N GLN A 50 9.09 6.51 17.52
CA GLN A 50 10.30 6.47 18.32
C GLN A 50 10.10 5.68 19.62
N LYS A 51 9.02 5.94 20.34
CA LYS A 51 8.71 5.23 21.60
C LYS A 51 8.66 3.70 21.40
N TYR A 52 8.04 3.24 20.31
CA TYR A 52 7.99 1.81 20.00
C TYR A 52 9.35 1.28 19.52
N MET A 53 10.10 2.06 18.75
CA MET A 53 11.44 1.70 18.30
C MET A 53 12.48 1.66 19.42
N ASP A 54 12.31 2.43 20.48
CA ASP A 54 13.18 2.40 21.68
C ASP A 54 13.03 1.08 22.44
N ILE A 55 11.84 0.47 22.40
CA ILE A 55 11.57 -0.86 22.95
C ILE A 55 12.09 -1.95 22.00
N ASN A 56 11.80 -1.81 20.71
CA ASN A 56 12.22 -2.76 19.69
C ASN A 56 12.58 -2.04 18.39
N ARG A 57 13.87 -1.81 18.19
CA ARG A 57 14.40 -1.09 17.01
C ARG A 57 14.03 -1.77 15.68
N GLY A 58 13.75 -3.08 15.70
CA GLY A 58 13.29 -3.83 14.54
C GLY A 58 11.89 -3.45 14.03
N LEU A 59 11.10 -2.73 14.83
CA LEU A 59 9.79 -2.22 14.41
C LEU A 59 9.92 -1.17 13.30
N GLY A 60 10.98 -0.37 13.28
CA GLY A 60 11.17 0.61 12.20
C GLY A 60 11.19 -0.04 10.82
N ALA A 61 12.00 -1.10 10.65
CA ALA A 61 12.02 -1.86 9.40
C ALA A 61 10.70 -2.60 9.15
N GLY A 62 10.01 -3.03 10.22
CA GLY A 62 8.67 -3.62 10.13
C GLY A 62 7.64 -2.66 9.53
N LEU A 63 7.65 -1.38 9.93
CA LEU A 63 6.74 -0.34 9.43
C LEU A 63 7.02 0.01 7.97
N ILE A 64 8.29 0.10 7.57
CA ILE A 64 8.68 0.29 6.17
C ILE A 64 8.20 -0.89 5.31
N ARG A 65 8.34 -2.13 5.82
CA ARG A 65 7.79 -3.29 5.14
C ARG A 65 6.26 -3.25 5.09
N LEU A 66 5.60 -2.83 6.16
CA LEU A 66 4.14 -2.78 6.24
C LEU A 66 3.54 -1.87 5.17
N VAL A 67 4.08 -0.67 4.94
CA VAL A 67 3.58 0.22 3.88
C VAL A 67 3.77 -0.38 2.48
N PHE A 68 4.89 -1.08 2.22
CA PHE A 68 5.07 -1.80 0.96
C PHE A 68 3.99 -2.88 0.81
N HIS A 69 3.78 -3.70 1.83
CA HIS A 69 2.80 -4.78 1.80
C HIS A 69 1.35 -4.32 1.68
N ASP A 70 1.01 -3.14 2.20
CA ASP A 70 -0.31 -2.53 1.98
C ASP A 70 -0.43 -2.04 0.52
N CYS A 71 0.45 -1.12 0.14
CA CYS A 71 0.37 -0.43 -1.15
C CYS A 71 0.52 -1.36 -2.36
N PHE A 72 1.30 -2.44 -2.26
CA PHE A 72 1.50 -3.36 -3.38
C PHE A 72 0.35 -4.34 -3.59
N VAL A 73 -0.57 -4.51 -2.64
CA VAL A 73 -1.64 -5.50 -2.81
C VAL A 73 -2.86 -4.85 -3.45
N ARG A 74 -3.53 -3.93 -2.75
CA ARG A 74 -4.77 -3.28 -3.25
C ARG A 74 -4.64 -1.76 -3.42
N GLY A 75 -3.45 -1.22 -3.17
CA GLY A 75 -3.20 0.21 -3.00
C GLY A 75 -3.03 0.54 -1.52
N CYS A 76 -2.63 1.76 -1.21
CA CYS A 76 -2.40 2.19 0.17
C CYS A 76 -3.76 2.49 0.85
N ASP A 77 -4.51 1.45 1.19
CA ASP A 77 -5.86 1.52 1.73
C ASP A 77 -6.00 0.87 3.12
N GLY A 78 -4.91 0.35 3.71
CA GLY A 78 -4.95 -0.28 5.02
C GLY A 78 -5.64 -1.65 5.03
N SER A 79 -5.94 -2.28 3.88
CA SER A 79 -6.57 -3.60 3.81
C SER A 79 -5.76 -4.70 4.51
N VAL A 80 -4.44 -4.52 4.59
CA VAL A 80 -3.53 -5.41 5.31
C VAL A 80 -3.80 -5.44 6.83
N LEU A 81 -4.44 -4.40 7.36
CA LEU A 81 -4.73 -4.26 8.80
C LEU A 81 -6.02 -4.96 9.22
N LEU A 82 -6.87 -5.37 8.28
CA LEU A 82 -8.15 -6.01 8.59
C LEU A 82 -7.95 -7.39 9.23
N ASP A 83 -8.66 -7.62 10.33
CA ASP A 83 -8.72 -8.91 11.02
C ASP A 83 -9.88 -9.77 10.49
N SER A 84 -9.72 -11.08 10.63
CA SER A 84 -10.82 -12.01 10.33
C SER A 84 -12.00 -11.72 11.27
N THR A 85 -13.20 -11.54 10.72
CA THR A 85 -14.39 -11.36 11.57
C THR A 85 -14.84 -12.71 12.12
N PRO A 86 -15.19 -12.80 13.42
CA PRO A 86 -15.77 -13.99 13.99
C PRO A 86 -17.10 -14.34 13.31
N LYS A 87 -17.39 -15.65 13.23
CA LYS A 87 -18.68 -16.19 12.76
C LYS A 87 -19.84 -15.56 13.55
N ASN A 88 -20.63 -14.68 12.93
CA ASN A 88 -21.86 -14.21 13.56
C ASN A 88 -22.91 -15.34 13.48
N THR A 89 -23.20 -15.99 14.61
CA THR A 89 -24.14 -17.11 14.75
C THR A 89 -25.60 -16.73 14.48
N THR A 90 -25.91 -15.45 14.29
CA THR A 90 -27.28 -14.94 14.02
C THR A 90 -27.53 -14.55 12.57
N SER A 91 -26.49 -14.51 11.73
CA SER A 91 -26.64 -14.24 10.31
C SER A 91 -26.44 -15.52 9.51
N ASN A 92 -27.33 -15.80 8.57
CA ASN A 92 -27.10 -16.74 7.46
C ASN A 92 -25.99 -16.23 6.51
N ALA A 93 -25.06 -15.41 6.99
CA ALA A 93 -23.93 -14.91 6.24
C ALA A 93 -23.03 -16.11 5.86
N PRO A 94 -22.73 -16.31 4.57
CA PRO A 94 -21.92 -17.42 4.11
C PRO A 94 -20.57 -17.50 4.84
N LEU A 95 -20.09 -18.74 5.01
CA LEU A 95 -18.79 -19.19 5.54
C LEU A 95 -17.57 -18.49 4.88
N THR A 96 -17.40 -17.18 5.03
CA THR A 96 -16.54 -16.41 4.12
C THR A 96 -15.46 -15.53 4.76
N LEU A 97 -15.33 -15.41 6.10
CA LEU A 97 -14.33 -14.50 6.68
C LEU A 97 -13.38 -15.05 7.76
N ALA A 98 -13.46 -16.33 8.14
CA ALA A 98 -12.43 -16.93 9.00
C ALA A 98 -11.21 -17.32 8.13
N GLY A 99 -10.05 -16.72 8.39
CA GLY A 99 -8.80 -17.05 7.69
C GLY A 99 -8.69 -16.49 6.27
N LYS A 100 -9.47 -15.46 5.94
CA LYS A 100 -9.47 -14.84 4.60
C LYS A 100 -8.85 -13.47 4.53
N THR A 101 -8.22 -12.94 5.58
CA THR A 101 -7.55 -11.64 5.47
C THR A 101 -6.12 -11.80 4.98
N GLU A 102 -5.58 -10.70 4.46
CA GLU A 102 -4.20 -10.63 3.98
C GLU A 102 -3.18 -11.09 5.03
N LYS A 103 -3.46 -10.94 6.33
CA LYS A 103 -2.61 -11.41 7.43
C LYS A 103 -2.41 -12.94 7.46
N ALA A 104 -3.35 -13.70 6.89
CA ALA A 104 -3.24 -15.16 6.79
C ALA A 104 -2.38 -15.63 5.60
N SER A 105 -1.98 -14.71 4.71
CA SER A 105 -1.15 -15.06 3.55
C SER A 105 0.30 -15.37 3.97
N PRO A 106 0.92 -16.44 3.46
CA PRO A 106 2.35 -16.70 3.69
C PRO A 106 3.25 -15.53 3.26
N SER A 107 2.88 -14.81 2.20
CA SER A 107 3.62 -13.61 1.73
C SER A 107 3.66 -12.50 2.78
N ASN A 108 2.63 -12.41 3.64
CA ASN A 108 2.55 -11.47 4.75
C ASN A 108 3.08 -12.03 6.07
N GLY A 109 3.69 -13.22 6.04
CA GLY A 109 4.36 -13.80 7.20
C GLY A 109 5.36 -12.82 7.80
N GLY A 110 5.33 -12.67 9.12
CA GLY A 110 6.28 -11.82 9.86
C GLY A 110 6.10 -10.31 9.67
N LEU A 111 4.95 -9.82 9.22
CA LEU A 111 4.62 -8.39 9.35
C LEU A 111 4.59 -8.01 10.84
N ARG A 112 5.06 -6.80 11.16
CA ARG A 112 5.24 -6.30 12.53
C ARG A 112 4.90 -4.81 12.60
N GLY A 113 4.59 -4.31 13.79
CA GLY A 113 4.30 -2.89 14.02
C GLY A 113 2.85 -2.49 13.74
N LEU A 114 1.94 -3.46 13.66
CA LEU A 114 0.50 -3.22 13.51
C LEU A 114 -0.02 -2.40 14.71
N GLU A 115 0.49 -2.68 15.90
CA GLU A 115 0.18 -1.97 17.15
C GLU A 115 0.60 -0.50 17.14
N VAL A 116 1.60 -0.14 16.33
CA VAL A 116 2.06 1.26 16.19
C VAL A 116 1.04 2.08 15.42
N ILE A 117 0.31 1.45 14.49
CA ILE A 117 -0.69 2.12 13.66
C ILE A 117 -1.85 2.61 14.53
N ASP A 118 -2.36 1.75 15.41
CA ASP A 118 -3.41 2.14 16.37
C ASP A 118 -2.93 3.23 17.32
N ALA A 119 -1.69 3.13 17.82
CA ALA A 119 -1.12 4.14 18.71
C ALA A 119 -0.98 5.51 18.03
N ILE A 120 -0.64 5.55 16.75
CA ILE A 120 -0.60 6.79 15.95
C ILE A 120 -2.00 7.38 15.84
N ARG A 121 -3.00 6.57 15.48
CA ARG A 121 -4.39 7.04 15.36
C ARG A 121 -4.91 7.63 16.66
N LEU A 122 -4.65 6.94 17.77
CA LEU A 122 -5.04 7.41 19.10
C LEU A 122 -4.35 8.72 19.44
N ARG A 123 -3.03 8.83 19.24
CA ARG A 123 -2.27 10.05 19.51
C ARG A 123 -2.82 11.24 18.74
N LEU A 124 -3.08 11.08 17.44
CA LEU A 124 -3.57 12.18 16.60
C LEU A 124 -5.00 12.60 16.94
N ALA A 125 -5.82 11.68 17.45
CA ALA A 125 -7.19 11.96 17.89
C ALA A 125 -7.26 12.61 19.28
N GLU A 126 -6.16 12.68 20.04
CA GLU A 126 -6.13 13.36 21.34
C GLU A 126 -6.49 14.85 21.20
N LYS A 127 -7.14 15.41 22.24
CA LYS A 127 -7.74 16.74 22.21
C LYS A 127 -6.76 17.87 21.86
N ASP A 128 -5.48 17.71 22.18
CA ASP A 128 -4.43 18.69 21.87
C ASP A 128 -4.10 18.78 20.38
N ILE A 129 -4.34 17.70 19.62
CA ILE A 129 -4.14 17.63 18.16
C ILE A 129 -5.49 17.71 17.43
N GLY A 130 -6.43 16.84 17.80
CA GLY A 130 -7.80 16.81 17.29
C GLY A 130 -7.93 16.40 15.82
N VAL A 131 -6.97 15.61 15.29
CA VAL A 131 -6.95 15.16 13.88
C VAL A 131 -7.27 13.67 13.80
N ASN A 132 -8.41 13.36 13.21
CA ASN A 132 -8.76 11.98 12.88
C ASN A 132 -8.12 11.59 11.55
N VAL A 133 -7.31 10.53 11.57
CA VAL A 133 -6.69 9.95 10.37
C VAL A 133 -7.24 8.55 10.10
N SER A 134 -7.22 8.17 8.83
CA SER A 134 -7.50 6.80 8.40
C SER A 134 -6.37 5.85 8.83
N CYS A 135 -6.66 4.55 8.88
CA CYS A 135 -5.65 3.50 9.04
C CYS A 135 -4.63 3.56 7.90
N ALA A 136 -5.11 3.77 6.67
CA ALA A 136 -4.27 3.91 5.49
C ALA A 136 -3.23 5.05 5.61
N ASP A 137 -3.66 6.23 6.08
CA ASP A 137 -2.73 7.34 6.32
C ASP A 137 -1.76 7.03 7.46
N ALA A 138 -2.24 6.42 8.54
CA ALA A 138 -1.39 6.06 9.67
C ALA A 138 -0.26 5.07 9.27
N VAL A 139 -0.51 4.12 8.36
CA VAL A 139 0.53 3.23 7.80
C VAL A 139 1.61 4.02 7.06
N VAL A 140 1.22 4.96 6.20
CA VAL A 140 2.16 5.80 5.43
C VAL A 140 2.96 6.70 6.36
N PHE A 141 2.31 7.34 7.33
CA PHE A 141 2.97 8.21 8.30
C PHE A 141 3.95 7.44 9.18
N ALA A 142 3.58 6.23 9.62
CA ALA A 142 4.46 5.37 10.41
C ALA A 142 5.74 5.01 9.65
N ALA A 143 5.62 4.62 8.37
CA ALA A 143 6.76 4.27 7.54
C ALA A 143 7.67 5.48 7.25
N ARG A 144 7.09 6.67 7.02
CA ARG A 144 7.84 7.91 6.82
C ARG A 144 8.67 8.25 8.04
N GLU A 145 8.08 8.24 9.23
CA GLU A 145 8.82 8.55 10.46
C GLU A 145 9.80 7.44 10.84
N ALA A 146 9.49 6.17 10.60
CA ALA A 146 10.45 5.08 10.75
C ALA A 146 11.69 5.27 9.86
N THR A 147 11.48 5.67 8.60
CA THR A 147 12.58 5.97 7.66
C THR A 147 13.44 7.13 8.15
N TYR A 148 12.81 8.21 8.59
CA TYR A 148 13.50 9.37 9.18
C TYR A 148 14.39 8.94 10.36
N ILE A 149 13.84 8.18 11.31
CA ILE A 149 14.56 7.72 12.51
C ILE A 149 15.71 6.77 12.14
N LEU A 150 15.46 5.76 11.30
CA LEU A 150 16.47 4.75 10.92
C LEU A 150 17.62 5.36 10.12
N SER A 151 17.35 6.39 9.33
CA SER A 151 18.35 7.13 8.58
C SER A 151 19.18 8.11 9.43
N ASN A 152 19.03 8.07 10.77
CA ASN A 152 19.64 9.04 11.67
C ASN A 152 19.26 10.49 11.29
N ASN A 153 17.98 10.71 11.00
CA ASN A 153 17.39 12.02 10.66
C ASN A 153 17.86 12.62 9.33
N THR A 154 18.45 11.82 8.42
CA THR A 154 19.01 12.30 7.15
C THR A 154 18.03 12.24 5.98
N ILE A 155 17.20 11.20 5.91
CA ILE A 155 16.17 11.06 4.87
C ILE A 155 14.93 11.84 5.31
N LYS A 156 14.65 12.93 4.60
CA LYS A 156 13.51 13.82 4.82
C LYS A 156 12.74 13.96 3.52
N TYR A 157 11.48 13.58 3.53
CA TYR A 157 10.57 13.75 2.41
C TYR A 157 9.16 13.97 2.94
N GLU A 158 8.37 14.64 2.13
CA GLU A 158 6.95 14.88 2.40
C GLU A 158 6.12 13.71 1.89
N VAL A 159 5.00 13.46 2.57
CA VAL A 159 3.97 12.52 2.14
C VAL A 159 2.64 13.25 2.07
N ASP A 160 1.87 13.00 1.02
CA ASP A 160 0.51 13.53 0.92
C ASP A 160 -0.36 12.97 2.04
N GLY A 161 -1.36 13.74 2.48
CA GLY A 161 -2.36 13.31 3.44
C GLY A 161 -2.46 14.21 4.67
N PRO A 162 -3.45 14.02 5.56
CA PRO A 162 -4.41 12.93 5.51
C PRO A 162 -5.40 13.07 4.34
N GLY A 163 -6.00 11.95 3.94
CA GLY A 163 -6.95 11.88 2.83
C GLY A 163 -7.11 10.48 2.22
N ARG A 164 -6.25 9.51 2.56
CA ARG A 164 -6.46 8.12 2.14
C ARG A 164 -7.68 7.54 2.84
N LYS A 165 -8.40 6.67 2.13
CA LYS A 165 -9.60 6.00 2.67
C LYS A 165 -9.26 4.58 3.05
N ASP A 166 -9.85 4.12 4.15
CA ASP A 166 -9.71 2.74 4.62
C ASP A 166 -10.46 1.78 3.70
N GLY A 167 -9.76 0.76 3.20
CA GLY A 167 -10.29 -0.35 2.44
C GLY A 167 -11.16 -1.24 3.32
N VAL A 168 -12.18 -1.85 2.70
CA VAL A 168 -13.16 -2.72 3.38
C VAL A 168 -13.09 -4.18 2.93
N VAL A 169 -12.09 -4.50 2.10
CA VAL A 169 -11.90 -5.83 1.49
C VAL A 169 -10.48 -6.28 1.76
N SER A 170 -10.33 -7.50 2.28
CA SER A 170 -9.04 -8.16 2.51
C SER A 170 -9.18 -9.62 2.07
N SER A 171 -8.16 -10.14 1.36
CA SER A 171 -8.10 -11.55 0.91
C SER A 171 -6.75 -12.16 1.26
N ALA A 172 -6.74 -13.41 1.76
CA ALA A 172 -5.51 -14.17 1.98
C ALA A 172 -4.79 -14.54 0.66
N GLU A 173 -5.49 -14.55 -0.47
CA GLU A 173 -4.90 -14.85 -1.78
C GLU A 173 -4.25 -13.64 -2.44
N ASP A 174 -4.75 -12.42 -2.18
CA ASP A 174 -4.31 -11.21 -2.88
C ASP A 174 -2.80 -10.94 -2.70
N PRO A 175 -2.18 -11.11 -1.51
CA PRO A 175 -0.74 -10.88 -1.35
C PRO A 175 0.10 -11.83 -2.21
N GLY A 176 -0.31 -13.09 -2.37
CA GLY A 176 0.37 -14.06 -3.23
C GLY A 176 0.26 -13.77 -4.73
N LYS A 177 -0.72 -12.97 -5.15
CA LYS A 177 -0.91 -12.57 -6.55
C LYS A 177 -0.13 -11.31 -6.90
N HIS A 178 0.13 -10.43 -5.92
CA HIS A 178 0.64 -9.09 -6.19
C HIS A 178 2.03 -8.82 -5.61
N LEU A 179 2.42 -9.47 -4.52
CA LEU A 179 3.75 -9.26 -3.93
C LEU A 179 4.82 -10.04 -4.69
N PRO A 180 5.97 -9.42 -5.02
CA PRO A 180 7.12 -10.14 -5.53
C PRO A 180 7.62 -11.21 -4.55
N ASN A 181 8.09 -12.34 -5.07
CA ASN A 181 8.67 -13.42 -4.28
C ASN A 181 10.18 -13.20 -4.09
N PRO A 182 10.77 -13.55 -2.92
CA PRO A 182 12.22 -13.56 -2.76
C PRO A 182 12.99 -14.44 -3.77
N THR A 183 12.34 -15.37 -4.46
CA THR A 183 12.95 -16.21 -5.52
C THR A 183 12.80 -15.63 -6.94
N ASP A 184 12.13 -14.49 -7.10
CA ASP A 184 11.89 -13.90 -8.42
C ASP A 184 13.20 -13.41 -9.06
N ASN A 185 13.34 -13.66 -10.36
CA ASN A 185 14.43 -13.09 -11.15
C ASN A 185 14.17 -11.61 -11.49
N PHE A 186 15.19 -10.93 -12.01
CA PHE A 186 15.11 -9.50 -12.34
C PHE A 186 13.94 -9.14 -13.25
N GLN A 187 13.65 -9.95 -14.27
CA GLN A 187 12.56 -9.68 -15.20
C GLN A 187 11.19 -9.79 -14.52
N GLN A 188 11.01 -10.77 -13.63
CA GLN A 188 9.78 -10.93 -12.84
C GLN A 188 9.59 -9.75 -11.88
N LEU A 189 10.65 -9.31 -11.19
CA LEU A 189 10.61 -8.14 -10.32
C LEU A 189 10.23 -6.88 -11.10
N LEU A 190 10.86 -6.63 -12.25
CA LEU A 190 10.56 -5.48 -13.09
C LEU A 190 9.11 -5.49 -13.58
N GLN A 191 8.59 -6.64 -14.02
CA GLN A 191 7.19 -6.78 -14.44
C GLN A 191 6.22 -6.52 -13.29
N SER A 192 6.50 -7.01 -12.09
CA SER A 192 5.67 -6.77 -10.90
C SER A 192 5.58 -5.29 -10.55
N PHE A 193 6.70 -4.58 -10.59
CA PHE A 193 6.74 -3.13 -10.34
C PHE A 193 6.06 -2.32 -11.45
N MET A 194 6.27 -2.69 -12.72
CA MET A 194 5.58 -2.05 -13.85
C MET A 194 4.07 -2.24 -13.81
N ALA A 195 3.59 -3.39 -13.32
CA ALA A 195 2.16 -3.62 -13.09
C ALA A 195 1.55 -2.68 -12.02
N LYS A 196 2.39 -2.05 -11.19
CA LYS A 196 2.01 -1.00 -10.22
C LYS A 196 2.30 0.41 -10.71
N GLY A 197 2.71 0.57 -11.97
CA GLY A 197 3.04 1.87 -12.57
C GLY A 197 4.46 2.35 -12.25
N PHE A 198 5.29 1.54 -11.60
CA PHE A 198 6.68 1.88 -11.31
C PHE A 198 7.63 1.51 -12.46
N ASN A 199 8.74 2.24 -12.57
CA ASN A 199 9.80 1.99 -13.52
C ASN A 199 11.03 1.32 -12.87
N LEU A 200 12.08 1.07 -13.68
CA LEU A 200 13.32 0.45 -13.21
C LEU A 200 14.01 1.24 -12.10
N VAL A 201 14.03 2.57 -12.18
CA VAL A 201 14.66 3.42 -11.16
C VAL A 201 13.94 3.24 -9.82
N GLU A 202 12.61 3.17 -9.84
CA GLU A 202 11.79 2.95 -8.63
C GLU A 202 11.95 1.54 -8.06
N LEU A 203 12.06 0.51 -8.90
CA LEU A 203 12.41 -0.85 -8.45
C LEU A 203 13.75 -0.84 -7.70
N VAL A 204 14.79 -0.23 -8.29
CA VAL A 204 16.12 -0.18 -7.67
C VAL A 204 16.11 0.64 -6.38
N ALA A 205 15.47 1.81 -6.40
CA ALA A 205 15.38 2.69 -5.23
C ALA A 205 14.62 2.04 -4.07
N LEU A 206 13.45 1.44 -4.32
CA LEU A 206 12.62 0.79 -3.30
C LEU A 206 13.27 -0.51 -2.78
N SER A 207 14.03 -1.21 -3.61
CA SER A 207 14.86 -2.35 -3.16
C SER A 207 15.93 -1.94 -2.13
N GLY A 208 16.32 -0.66 -2.10
CA GLY A 208 17.22 -0.09 -1.09
C GLY A 208 16.66 -0.16 0.34
N ALA A 209 15.36 -0.36 0.53
CA ALA A 209 14.75 -0.58 1.85
C ALA A 209 15.30 -1.84 2.54
N HIS A 210 15.85 -2.81 1.79
CA HIS A 210 16.53 -3.98 2.35
C HIS A 210 17.89 -3.67 3.01
N SER A 211 18.30 -2.40 3.08
CA SER A 211 19.43 -1.95 3.91
C SER A 211 19.17 -2.04 5.42
N VAL A 212 17.91 -2.19 5.83
CA VAL A 212 17.48 -2.40 7.22
C VAL A 212 16.53 -3.60 7.32
N GLY A 213 16.40 -4.14 8.53
CA GLY A 213 15.49 -5.25 8.81
C GLY A 213 16.18 -6.61 8.85
N ILE A 214 15.38 -7.67 8.70
CA ILE A 214 15.80 -9.06 8.81
C ILE A 214 15.04 -9.91 7.79
N ALA A 215 15.64 -11.03 7.38
CA ALA A 215 15.00 -12.04 6.53
C ALA A 215 14.92 -13.37 7.29
N ASN A 216 13.89 -14.18 6.98
CA ASN A 216 13.83 -15.55 7.47
C ASN A 216 14.75 -16.44 6.61
N LEU A 217 15.32 -17.49 7.21
CA LEU A 217 16.12 -18.48 6.49
C LEU A 217 15.36 -19.08 5.30
N THR A 218 14.05 -19.31 5.44
CA THR A 218 13.20 -19.85 4.37
C THR A 218 13.20 -18.98 3.11
N SER A 219 13.46 -17.68 3.22
CA SER A 219 13.52 -16.77 2.08
C SER A 219 14.81 -16.89 1.26
N VAL A 220 15.87 -17.49 1.82
CA VAL A 220 17.21 -17.53 1.18
C VAL A 220 17.81 -18.93 1.08
N ILE A 221 17.24 -19.93 1.76
CA ILE A 221 17.81 -21.28 1.84
C ILE A 221 18.03 -21.94 0.48
N HIS A 222 17.20 -21.62 -0.51
CA HIS A 222 17.33 -22.15 -1.89
C HIS A 222 18.58 -21.66 -2.64
N ARG A 223 19.34 -20.71 -2.07
CA ARG A 223 20.58 -20.16 -2.65
C ARG A 223 21.85 -20.84 -2.11
N PHE A 224 21.71 -21.75 -1.15
CA PHE A 224 22.78 -22.50 -0.49
C PHE A 224 22.56 -24.00 -0.70
#